data_AF-A0A847Z1U7-F1
#
_entry.id   AF-A0A847Z1U7-F1
#
_cell.length_a   1.000
_cell.length_b   1.000
_cell.length_c   1.000
_cell.angle_alpha   90.00
_cell.angle_beta   90.00
_cell.angle_gamma   90.00
#
_symmetry.space_group_name_H-M   'P 1'
#
loop_
_entity.id
_entity.type
_entity.pdbx_description
1 polymer ?
#
loop_
_entity_poly.entity_id
_entity_poly.type
_entity_poly.pdbx_seq_one_letter_code
_entity_poly.pdbx_strand_id
1 'polypeptide(L)' 'MAIVDTTGISLKLFGKNIPNTAMLGAFAKVTGLVDWETLLAEITSEFGEKNKEAAIAGYYEVAVADAKK' A
#
# COMPACT_ATOMS: atom_id res chain seq x y z
N MET A 1 2.35 4.96 -15.64
CA MET A 1 2.18 5.82 -14.43
C MET A 1 1.28 5.07 -13.46
N ALA A 2 1.53 5.10 -12.16
CA ALA A 2 0.69 4.43 -11.16
C ALA A 2 0.02 5.45 -10.23
N ILE A 3 -1.25 5.24 -9.88
CA ILE A 3 -2.05 6.15 -9.04
C ILE A 3 -2.83 5.33 -8.01
N VAL A 4 -2.90 5.80 -6.76
CA VAL A 4 -3.65 5.20 -5.65
C VAL A 4 -4.08 6.30 -4.65
N ASP A 5 -5.27 6.19 -4.04
CA ASP A 5 -5.74 7.12 -3.01
C ASP A 5 -5.35 6.67 -1.60
N THR A 6 -4.08 6.83 -1.24
CA THR A 6 -3.58 6.46 0.09
C THR A 6 -4.06 7.38 1.21
N THR A 7 -4.47 8.61 0.87
CA THR A 7 -5.07 9.54 1.83
C THR A 7 -6.43 9.01 2.28
N GLY A 8 -7.31 8.65 1.35
CA GLY A 8 -8.61 8.04 1.64
C GLY A 8 -8.47 6.74 2.43
N ILE A 9 -7.55 5.86 2.04
CA ILE A 9 -7.26 4.60 2.78
C ILE A 9 -6.86 4.91 4.23
N SER A 10 -5.91 5.81 4.44
CA SER A 10 -5.41 6.11 5.79
C SER A 10 -6.46 6.80 6.68
N LEU A 11 -7.27 7.69 6.11
CA LEU A 11 -8.38 8.32 6.83
C LEU A 11 -9.43 7.28 7.23
N LYS A 12 -9.76 6.33 6.36
CA LYS A 12 -10.73 5.26 6.64
C LYS A 12 -10.26 4.31 7.75
N LEU A 13 -8.98 3.91 7.75
CA LEU A 13 -8.46 2.90 8.68
C LEU A 13 -7.97 3.49 10.01
N PHE A 14 -7.37 4.69 9.97
CA PHE A 14 -6.70 5.31 11.11
C PHE A 14 -7.39 6.58 11.62
N GLY A 15 -8.32 7.15 10.86
CA GLY A 15 -8.91 8.47 11.17
C GLY A 15 -7.93 9.63 11.04
N LYS A 16 -6.76 9.39 10.42
CA LYS A 16 -5.66 10.36 10.27
C LYS A 16 -4.99 10.17 8.92
N ASN A 17 -4.48 11.24 8.33
CA ASN A 17 -3.73 11.19 7.08
C ASN A 17 -2.31 10.66 7.32
N ILE A 18 -2.18 9.33 7.34
CA ILE A 18 -0.91 8.60 7.53
C ILE A 18 -0.81 7.57 6.39
N PRO A 19 -0.44 8.01 5.17
CA PRO A 19 -0.61 7.20 3.95
C PRO A 19 0.54 6.23 3.66
N ASN A 20 1.63 6.32 4.42
CA ASN A 20 2.90 5.62 4.16
C ASN A 20 2.72 4.11 3.96
N THR A 21 1.97 3.43 4.82
CA THR A 21 1.83 1.97 4.75
C THR A 21 1.03 1.54 3.52
N ALA A 22 0.01 2.32 3.13
CA ALA A 22 -0.70 2.08 1.87
C ALA A 22 0.19 2.33 0.65
N MET A 23 1.07 3.35 0.70
CA MET A 23 2.06 3.60 -0.35
C MET A 23 3.05 2.43 -0.50
N LEU A 24 3.49 1.80 0.60
CA LEU A 24 4.38 0.63 0.54
C LEU A 24 3.73 -0.54 -0.21
N GLY A 25 2.44 -0.81 0.03
CA GLY A 25 1.70 -1.82 -0.70
C GLY A 25 1.63 -1.54 -2.19
N ALA A 26 1.27 -0.31 -2.56
CA ALA A 26 1.23 0.12 -3.96
C ALA A 26 2.62 0.00 -4.63
N PHE A 27 3.67 0.41 -3.92
CA PHE A 27 5.04 0.32 -4.40
C PHE A 27 5.48 -1.13 -4.66
N ALA A 28 5.19 -2.05 -3.73
CA ALA A 28 5.51 -3.46 -3.89
C ALA A 28 4.81 -4.06 -5.12
N LYS A 29 3.52 -3.74 -5.34
CA LYS A 29 2.76 -4.20 -6.51
C LYS A 29 3.35 -3.72 -7.82
N VAL A 30 3.63 -2.41 -7.90
CA VAL A 30 4.02 -1.76 -9.16
C VAL A 30 5.45 -2.11 -9.55
N THR A 31 6.35 -2.23 -8.57
CA THR A 31 7.77 -2.41 -8.85
C THR A 31 8.19 -3.87 -8.90
N GLY A 32 7.55 -4.75 -8.13
CA GLY A 32 8.00 -6.14 -7.95
C GLY A 32 9.38 -6.26 -7.28
N LEU A 33 9.93 -5.18 -6.72
CA LEU A 33 11.26 -5.16 -6.09
C LEU A 33 11.23 -5.60 -4.62
N VAL A 34 10.04 -5.76 -4.05
CA VAL A 34 9.82 -6.09 -2.65
C VAL A 34 9.01 -7.37 -2.59
N ASP A 35 9.50 -8.35 -1.84
CA ASP A 35 8.75 -9.58 -1.56
C ASP A 35 7.50 -9.25 -0.74
N TRP A 36 6.35 -9.71 -1.24
CA TRP A 36 5.06 -9.31 -0.69
C TRP A 36 4.80 -9.92 0.70
N GLU A 37 5.14 -11.18 0.89
CA GLU A 37 4.89 -11.88 2.15
C GLU A 37 5.78 -11.34 3.26
N THR A 38 7.06 -11.11 2.96
CA THR A 38 8.03 -10.48 3.87
C THR A 38 7.57 -9.08 4.26
N LEU A 39 7.16 -8.25 3.29
CA LEU A 39 6.66 -6.90 3.58
C LEU A 39 5.46 -6.92 4.54
N LEU A 40 4.49 -7.82 4.32
CA LEU A 40 3.33 -7.93 5.21
C LEU A 40 3.73 -8.40 6.61
N ALA A 41 4.65 -9.35 6.73
CA ALA A 41 5.14 -9.84 8.02
C ALA A 41 5.82 -8.71 8.80
N GLU A 42 6.73 -7.96 8.17
CA GLU A 42 7.43 -6.83 8.78
C GLU A 42 6.47 -5.71 9.19
N ILE A 43 5.52 -5.34 8.32
CA ILE A 43 4.51 -4.32 8.65
C ILE A 43 3.65 -4.76 9.85
N THR A 44 3.25 -6.04 9.88
CA THR A 44 2.45 -6.59 11.00
C THR A 44 3.24 -6.56 12.30
N SER A 45 4.53 -6.96 12.25
CA SER A 45 5.42 -7.00 13.41
C SER A 45 5.69 -5.60 13.98
N GLU A 46 6.01 -4.62 13.12
CA GLU A 46 6.41 -3.28 13.55
C GLU A 46 5.23 -2.36 13.85
N PHE A 47 4.13 -2.50 13.10
CA PHE A 47 3.04 -1.51 13.11
C PHE A 47 1.63 -2.10 13.31
N GLY A 48 1.50 -3.42 13.41
CA GLY A 48 0.25 -4.13 13.70
C GLY A 48 -0.70 -4.34 12.52
N GLU A 49 -1.77 -5.09 12.75
CA GLU A 49 -2.71 -5.57 11.71
C GLU A 49 -3.41 -4.44 10.93
N LYS A 50 -3.75 -3.31 11.56
CA LYS A 50 -4.35 -2.18 10.82
C LYS A 50 -3.40 -1.59 9.75
N ASN A 51 -2.10 -1.62 10.01
CA ASN A 51 -1.11 -1.17 9.04
C ASN A 51 -0.97 -2.19 7.90
N LYS A 52 -1.00 -3.48 8.21
CA LYS A 52 -1.06 -4.54 7.20
C LYS A 52 -2.28 -4.40 6.29
N GLU A 53 -3.47 -4.10 6.85
CA GLU A 53 -4.68 -3.81 6.08
C GLU A 53 -4.49 -2.61 5.13
N ALA A 54 -3.81 -1.55 5.57
CA ALA A 54 -3.51 -0.40 4.73
C ALA A 54 -2.58 -0.75 3.57
N ALA A 55 -1.53 -1.54 3.82
CA ALA A 55 -0.65 -2.05 2.75
C ALA A 55 -1.41 -2.93 1.76
N ILE A 56 -2.27 -3.84 2.25
CA ILE A 56 -3.10 -4.69 1.40
C ILE A 56 -4.01 -3.82 0.50
N ALA A 57 -4.67 -2.81 1.07
CA ALA A 57 -5.51 -1.90 0.30
C ALA A 57 -4.70 -1.19 -0.79
N GLY A 58 -3.54 -0.61 -0.45
CA GLY A 58 -2.67 0.04 -1.43
C GLY A 58 -2.16 -0.90 -2.54
N TYR A 59 -1.87 -2.16 -2.20
CA TYR A 59 -1.40 -3.17 -3.15
C TYR A 59 -2.47 -3.54 -4.20
N TYR A 60 -3.74 -3.61 -3.80
CA TYR A 60 -4.84 -4.00 -4.69
C TYR A 60 -5.55 -2.83 -5.36
N GLU A 61 -5.58 -1.64 -4.75
CA GLU A 61 -6.27 -0.46 -5.27
C GLU A 61 -5.41 0.38 -6.22
N VAL A 62 -4.09 0.12 -6.31
CA VAL A 62 -3.21 0.85 -7.23
C VAL A 62 -3.57 0.56 -8.69
N ALA A 63 -3.87 1.63 -9.43
CA ALA A 63 -4.12 1.58 -10.85
C ALA A 63 -2.84 1.90 -11.63
N VAL A 64 -2.42 1.01 -12.51
CA VAL A 64 -1.29 1.23 -13.42
C VAL A 64 -1.84 1.61 -14.79
N ALA A 65 -1.57 2.83 -15.21
CA ALA A 65 -1.82 3.25 -16.59
C ALA A 65 -0.67 2.76 -17.48
N ASP A 66 -1.01 1.98 -18.49
CA ASP A 66 -0.11 1.63 -19.59
C ASP A 66 0.38 2.89 -20.28
N ALA A 67 1.70 3.00 -20.46
CA ALA A 67 2.23 3.91 -21.44
C ALA A 67 1.80 3.38 -22.80
N LYS A 68 0.78 4.00 -23.43
CA LYS A 68 0.48 3.75 -24.84
C LYS A 68 1.78 3.94 -25.62
N LYS A 69 2.29 2.84 -26.20
CA LYS A 69 3.34 2.88 -27.22
C LYS A 69 2.84 3.62 -28.45
#